data_AF-A0A7C3H281-F1
#
_entry.id   AF-A0A7C3H281-F1
#
_cell.length_a   1.000
_cell.length_b   1.000
_cell.length_c   1.000
_cell.angle_alpha   90.00
_cell.angle_beta   90.00
_cell.angle_gamma   90.00
#
_symmetry.space_group_name_H-M   'P 1'
#
loop_
_entity.id
_entity.type
_entity.pdbx_description
1 polymer ?
#
loop_
_entity_poly.entity_id
_entity_poly.type
_entity_poly.pdbx_seq_one_letter_code
_entity_poly.pdbx_strand_id
1 'polypeptide(L)'
;MDSLVFGDDKIKNDSVEYFTFAEKRQSKSVLISGKKKRDSFLPSRSVFYFDSRQKEEVEAVNFRKKYKLFDSLNYRIVENFKKTERGNSYLIKLHKNISKRIEEYNLQLQEKKSEFLKNISIVRLWNASMLTAVLVGMVTMSFIYRYLGQSASAKNDNSNDVVGKKEVISQQMVKGDSDETWTKQREEEYIENVTEYLREQDQKRFQKKVKKIVRGYPIEKMLPYIFKQDRLTSVFLLAIAKKESNWGKRVPVLNGRDCYNYWGYRAKRKRMGTGGHTCFNSRADAVGTVGKRLHKLIYDYGRNTPQKLIIWKCGNSCSTHSDKSVRKWISDVDLYFRKLN
;
A
#
# COMPACT_ATOMS: atom_id res chain seq x y z
N MET A 1 6.15 -11.84 -85.83
CA MET A 1 4.96 -12.21 -85.03
C MET A 1 5.06 -11.44 -83.73
N ASP A 2 5.07 -10.11 -83.82
CA ASP A 2 3.91 -9.19 -83.91
C ASP A 2 3.49 -8.81 -82.47
N SER A 3 3.90 -7.67 -81.91
CA SER A 3 3.65 -6.25 -82.23
C SER A 3 2.31 -5.71 -81.65
N LEU A 4 2.32 -4.40 -81.34
CA LEU A 4 1.34 -3.49 -80.68
C LEU A 4 1.75 -3.13 -79.23
N VAL A 5 2.39 -2.00 -78.89
CA VAL A 5 2.44 -0.58 -79.33
C VAL A 5 1.26 0.30 -78.87
N PHE A 6 1.63 1.51 -78.43
CA PHE A 6 0.90 2.76 -78.10
C PHE A 6 0.64 3.00 -76.60
N GLY A 7 1.04 4.13 -76.00
CA GLY A 7 1.69 5.33 -76.55
C GLY A 7 2.12 6.29 -75.44
N ASP A 8 3.19 7.03 -75.74
CA ASP A 8 3.67 8.19 -75.00
C ASP A 8 2.65 9.34 -75.10
N ASP A 9 2.41 10.04 -73.99
CA ASP A 9 2.14 11.47 -74.04
C ASP A 9 2.95 12.22 -72.97
N LYS A 10 3.76 13.15 -73.49
CA LYS A 10 4.62 14.09 -72.77
C LYS A 10 3.79 15.26 -72.21
N ILE A 11 4.50 16.08 -71.41
CA ILE A 11 4.24 17.52 -71.14
C ILE A 11 3.18 17.72 -70.03
N LYS A 12 3.37 18.46 -68.92
CA LYS A 12 4.11 19.71 -68.68
C LYS A 12 4.47 19.82 -67.20
N ASN A 13 5.64 20.37 -66.96
CA ASN A 13 6.15 20.82 -65.68
C ASN A 13 5.58 22.25 -65.46
N ASP A 14 4.54 22.39 -64.63
CA ASP A 14 4.09 23.69 -64.15
C ASP A 14 4.29 23.75 -62.63
N SER A 15 5.33 24.49 -62.26
CA SER A 15 5.57 25.04 -60.93
C SER A 15 4.35 25.80 -60.44
N VAL A 16 3.75 25.34 -59.35
CA VAL A 16 2.82 26.15 -58.56
C VAL A 16 3.37 26.25 -57.14
N GLU A 17 3.92 27.43 -56.86
CA GLU A 17 4.13 27.95 -55.52
C GLU A 17 2.85 27.79 -54.69
N TYR A 18 2.86 26.87 -53.72
CA TYR A 18 1.91 26.96 -52.63
C TYR A 18 2.49 27.86 -51.54
N PHE A 19 2.10 29.11 -51.65
CA PHE A 19 2.18 30.15 -50.64
C PHE A 19 1.88 29.62 -49.24
N THR A 20 2.78 29.98 -48.33
CA THR A 20 2.56 30.12 -46.91
C THR A 20 1.23 30.81 -46.61
N PHE A 21 0.31 30.12 -45.97
CA PHE A 21 -0.69 30.76 -45.11
C PHE A 21 -1.00 29.84 -43.92
N ALA A 22 -0.08 29.85 -42.96
CA ALA A 22 -0.34 29.42 -41.60
C ALA A 22 -1.29 30.41 -40.94
N GLU A 23 -2.58 30.36 -41.30
CA GLU A 23 -3.60 31.11 -40.58
C GLU A 23 -4.14 30.26 -39.43
N LYS A 24 -3.68 30.64 -38.25
CA LYS A 24 -4.03 30.15 -36.93
C LYS A 24 -5.52 30.39 -36.65
N ARG A 25 -6.42 29.64 -37.26
CA ARG A 25 -7.84 29.61 -36.87
C ARG A 25 -7.96 28.85 -35.56
N GLN A 26 -7.78 29.56 -34.45
CA GLN A 26 -8.23 29.12 -33.13
C GLN A 26 -9.72 28.86 -33.23
N SER A 27 -10.12 27.59 -33.33
CA SER A 27 -11.49 27.17 -33.14
C SER A 27 -11.88 27.51 -31.70
N LYS A 28 -12.52 28.68 -31.51
CA LYS A 28 -13.13 29.04 -30.24
C LYS A 28 -14.30 28.09 -30.02
N SER A 29 -14.09 27.07 -29.19
CA SER A 29 -15.15 26.18 -28.75
C SER A 29 -16.16 26.98 -27.93
N VAL A 30 -17.31 27.30 -28.54
CA VAL A 30 -18.41 27.99 -27.85
C VAL A 30 -19.15 26.97 -27.00
N LEU A 31 -19.13 27.16 -25.67
CA LEU A 31 -19.81 26.28 -24.73
C LEU A 31 -21.23 26.80 -24.47
N ILE A 32 -22.23 25.94 -24.63
CA ILE A 32 -23.63 26.27 -24.38
C ILE A 32 -24.02 25.66 -23.03
N SER A 33 -24.27 26.51 -22.04
CA SER A 33 -24.74 26.10 -20.71
C SER A 33 -26.14 26.68 -20.49
N GLY A 34 -27.18 25.86 -20.70
CA GLY A 34 -28.57 26.32 -20.72
C GLY A 34 -28.90 27.14 -21.99
N LYS A 35 -29.79 28.14 -21.88
CA LYS A 35 -30.22 28.98 -23.03
C LYS A 35 -29.23 30.09 -23.43
N LYS A 36 -27.99 30.11 -22.92
CA LYS A 36 -27.00 31.16 -23.20
C LYS A 36 -25.64 30.56 -23.60
N LYS A 37 -25.00 31.14 -24.62
CA LYS A 37 -23.63 30.83 -25.07
C LYS A 37 -22.61 31.49 -24.12
N ARG A 38 -21.56 30.76 -23.74
CA ARG A 38 -20.47 31.25 -22.89
C ARG A 38 -19.13 30.70 -23.37
N ASP A 39 -18.07 31.48 -23.19
CA ASP A 39 -16.72 31.13 -23.63
C ASP A 39 -15.92 30.37 -22.54
N SER A 40 -16.50 30.12 -21.36
CA SER A 40 -15.86 29.37 -20.27
C SER A 40 -16.87 28.51 -19.49
N PHE A 41 -16.43 27.32 -19.05
CA PHE A 41 -17.22 26.37 -18.27
C PHE A 41 -17.13 26.71 -16.78
N LEU A 42 -18.27 27.07 -16.17
CA LEU A 42 -18.39 27.23 -14.72
C LEU A 42 -19.52 26.30 -14.25
N PRO A 43 -19.20 25.13 -13.65
CA PRO A 43 -20.23 24.23 -13.15
C PRO A 43 -20.90 24.89 -11.94
N SER A 44 -22.15 25.32 -12.12
CA SER A 44 -22.96 26.04 -11.13
C SER A 44 -23.35 25.22 -9.89
N ARG A 45 -22.80 24.02 -9.70
CA ARG A 45 -23.07 23.15 -8.54
C ARG A 45 -21.87 22.39 -7.98
N SER A 46 -20.64 22.76 -8.32
CA SER A 46 -19.48 22.18 -7.62
C SER A 46 -19.19 22.99 -6.37
N VAL A 47 -19.42 22.41 -5.20
CA VAL A 47 -19.00 22.90 -3.86
C VAL A 47 -17.45 22.94 -3.72
N PHE A 48 -16.72 22.94 -4.84
CA PHE A 48 -15.29 22.68 -4.92
C PHE A 48 -14.48 23.75 -5.66
N TYR A 49 -15.12 24.77 -6.24
CA TYR A 49 -14.40 25.91 -6.82
C TYR A 49 -15.13 27.21 -6.52
N PHE A 50 -14.32 28.21 -6.16
CA PHE A 50 -14.68 29.53 -5.66
C PHE A 50 -15.97 30.11 -6.26
N ASP A 51 -16.88 30.54 -5.38
CA ASP A 51 -18.01 31.38 -5.77
C ASP A 51 -17.45 32.70 -6.35
N SER A 52 -18.12 33.24 -7.36
CA SER A 52 -17.82 34.50 -8.05
C SER A 52 -17.50 35.65 -7.09
N ARG A 53 -18.12 35.67 -5.90
CA ARG A 53 -17.86 36.66 -4.84
C ARG A 53 -16.51 36.52 -4.14
N GLN A 54 -15.95 35.30 -4.07
CA GLN A 54 -14.65 35.05 -3.43
C GLN A 54 -13.46 35.41 -4.33
N LYS A 55 -13.69 35.57 -5.64
CA LYS A 55 -12.64 35.90 -6.60
C LYS A 55 -12.17 37.35 -6.45
N GLU A 56 -13.08 38.28 -6.14
CA GLU A 56 -12.75 39.68 -5.85
C GLU A 56 -11.94 39.83 -4.54
N GLU A 57 -12.25 39.04 -3.51
CA GLU A 57 -11.49 39.06 -2.25
C GLU A 57 -10.07 38.48 -2.38
N VAL A 58 -9.86 37.52 -3.28
CA VAL A 58 -8.53 36.94 -3.55
C VAL A 58 -7.66 37.88 -4.38
N GLU A 59 -8.25 38.66 -5.29
CA GLU A 59 -7.54 39.68 -6.07
C GLU A 59 -7.14 40.91 -5.23
N ALA A 60 -7.85 41.19 -4.13
CA ALA A 60 -7.49 42.26 -3.19
C ALA A 60 -6.25 41.96 -2.33
N VAL A 61 -5.78 40.70 -2.27
CA VAL A 61 -4.63 40.32 -1.45
C VAL A 61 -3.41 40.11 -2.34
N ASN A 62 -2.49 41.08 -2.32
CA ASN A 62 -1.21 41.05 -3.03
C ASN A 62 -0.28 39.94 -2.48
N PHE A 63 -0.47 38.70 -2.92
CA PHE A 63 0.42 37.60 -2.59
C PHE A 63 1.67 37.64 -3.49
N ARG A 64 2.84 37.96 -2.90
CA ARG A 64 4.15 37.77 -3.54
C ARG A 64 4.36 36.28 -3.85
N LYS A 65 4.05 35.89 -5.09
CA LYS A 65 4.30 34.55 -5.63
C LYS A 65 5.79 34.35 -5.91
N LYS A 66 6.54 33.79 -4.96
CA LYS A 66 7.93 33.36 -5.21
C LYS A 66 8.03 31.93 -5.76
N TYR A 67 7.00 31.09 -5.60
CA TYR A 67 7.01 29.71 -6.11
C TYR A 67 5.67 29.34 -6.76
N LYS A 68 5.69 29.09 -8.06
CA LYS A 68 4.54 28.59 -8.84
C LYS A 68 4.38 27.07 -8.63
N LEU A 69 3.96 26.67 -7.43
CA LEU A 69 3.50 25.30 -7.18
C LEU A 69 2.01 25.34 -6.87
N PHE A 70 1.22 25.01 -7.88
CA PHE A 70 -0.19 24.67 -7.71
C PHE A 70 -0.25 23.31 -7.03
N ASP A 71 -0.36 23.28 -5.70
CA ASP A 71 -0.94 22.11 -5.05
C ASP A 71 -1.89 22.50 -3.92
N SER A 72 -3.10 21.99 -4.05
CA SER A 72 -4.33 22.37 -3.37
C SER A 72 -4.42 21.91 -1.91
N LEU A 73 -3.39 21.23 -1.40
CA LEU A 73 -3.36 20.72 -0.03
C LEU A 73 -2.87 21.76 0.98
N ASN A 74 -1.90 22.61 0.61
CA ASN A 74 -1.38 23.63 1.53
C ASN A 74 -2.40 24.76 1.78
N TYR A 75 -3.22 25.11 0.79
CA TYR A 75 -4.23 26.17 0.96
C TYR A 75 -5.35 25.75 1.93
N ARG A 76 -5.76 24.47 1.88
CA ARG A 76 -6.82 23.92 2.74
C ARG A 76 -6.44 23.86 4.21
N ILE A 77 -5.14 23.70 4.50
CA ILE A 77 -4.60 23.74 5.86
C ILE A 77 -4.64 25.17 6.41
N VAL A 78 -4.36 26.18 5.56
CA VAL A 78 -4.36 27.59 5.96
C VAL A 78 -5.78 28.14 6.16
N GLU A 79 -6.74 27.74 5.33
CA GLU A 79 -8.13 28.23 5.45
C GLU A 79 -8.84 27.68 6.71
N ASN A 80 -8.59 26.41 7.06
CA ASN A 80 -9.05 25.84 8.33
C ASN A 80 -8.29 26.42 9.54
N PHE A 81 -7.03 26.83 9.38
CA PHE A 81 -6.30 27.54 10.43
C PHE A 81 -6.95 28.88 10.75
N LYS A 82 -7.31 29.67 9.71
CA LYS A 82 -8.00 30.97 9.86
C LYS A 82 -9.38 30.86 10.52
N LYS A 83 -10.14 29.80 10.25
CA LYS A 83 -11.43 29.58 10.94
C LYS A 83 -11.27 29.19 12.42
N THR A 84 -10.13 28.64 12.81
CA THR A 84 -9.84 28.26 14.20
C THR A 84 -9.22 29.43 15.00
N GLU A 85 -8.76 30.50 14.34
CA GLU A 85 -8.13 31.69 14.95
C GLU A 85 -9.04 32.49 15.90
N ARG A 86 -10.36 32.26 15.91
CA ARG A 86 -11.24 32.93 16.89
C ARG A 86 -11.33 32.24 18.25
N GLY A 87 -10.74 31.06 18.42
CA GLY A 87 -11.06 30.20 19.58
C GLY A 87 -9.96 29.89 20.59
N ASN A 88 -8.66 30.01 20.30
CA ASN A 88 -7.66 29.59 21.29
C ASN A 88 -6.28 30.26 21.12
N SER A 89 -6.12 31.42 21.76
CA SER A 89 -4.89 32.25 21.67
C SER A 89 -3.65 31.62 22.32
N TYR A 90 -3.83 30.58 23.14
CA TYR A 90 -2.75 29.94 23.89
C TYR A 90 -1.83 29.08 22.99
N LEU A 91 -2.41 28.24 22.12
CA LEU A 91 -1.63 27.32 21.28
C LEU A 91 -0.79 28.06 20.23
N ILE A 92 -1.29 29.17 19.71
CA ILE A 92 -0.57 30.02 18.76
C ILE A 92 0.62 30.71 19.46
N LYS A 93 0.41 31.24 20.68
CA LYS A 93 1.50 31.81 21.50
C LYS A 93 2.55 30.75 21.86
N LEU A 94 2.12 29.53 22.21
CA LEU A 94 3.01 28.42 22.52
C LEU A 94 3.86 28.02 21.32
N HIS A 95 3.25 27.85 20.15
CA HIS A 95 3.95 27.51 18.92
C HIS A 95 4.99 28.59 18.56
N LYS A 96 4.61 29.87 18.65
CA LYS A 96 5.51 31.00 18.37
C LYS A 96 6.69 31.06 19.34
N ASN A 97 6.47 30.75 20.63
CA ASN A 97 7.54 30.71 21.62
C ASN A 97 8.49 29.51 21.41
N ILE A 98 7.95 28.35 21.01
CA ILE A 98 8.74 27.16 20.72
C ILE A 98 9.59 27.37 19.46
N SER A 99 9.00 27.90 18.38
CA SER A 99 9.74 28.15 17.14
C SER A 99 10.88 29.14 17.35
N LYS A 100 10.62 30.22 18.11
CA LYS A 100 11.65 31.21 18.44
C LYS A 100 12.80 30.61 19.26
N ARG A 101 12.49 29.76 20.25
CA ARG A 101 13.53 29.04 21.01
C ARG A 101 14.34 28.11 20.12
N ILE A 102 13.71 27.38 19.20
CA ILE A 102 14.41 26.47 18.30
C ILE A 102 15.37 27.26 17.38
N GLU A 103 14.94 28.42 16.86
CA GLU A 103 15.81 29.29 16.07
C GLU A 103 16.99 29.84 16.88
N GLU A 104 16.75 30.32 18.11
CA GLU A 104 17.81 30.77 19.03
C GLU A 104 18.81 29.65 19.36
N TYR A 105 18.32 28.43 19.62
CA TYR A 105 19.18 27.25 19.85
C TYR A 105 20.00 26.88 18.62
N ASN A 106 19.42 26.96 17.42
CA ASN A 106 20.13 26.64 16.18
C ASN A 106 21.24 27.65 15.86
N LEU A 107 21.01 28.93 16.13
CA LEU A 107 22.04 29.98 15.97
C LEU A 107 23.19 29.77 16.97
N GLN A 108 22.88 29.53 18.25
CA GLN A 108 23.90 29.21 19.26
C GLN A 108 24.68 27.93 18.93
N LEU A 109 24.01 26.92 18.37
CA LEU A 109 24.64 25.68 17.90
C LEU A 109 25.55 25.92 16.71
N GLN A 110 25.19 26.79 15.76
CA GLN A 110 26.06 27.11 14.62
C GLN A 110 27.31 27.87 15.07
N GLU A 111 27.17 28.88 15.93
CA GLU A 111 28.30 29.63 16.48
C GLU A 111 29.23 28.71 17.27
N LYS A 112 28.69 27.91 18.20
CA LYS A 112 29.48 26.96 19.00
C LYS A 112 30.10 25.84 18.17
N LYS A 113 29.46 25.36 17.09
CA LYS A 113 30.06 24.37 16.19
C LYS A 113 31.29 24.93 15.49
N SER A 114 31.25 26.20 15.09
CA SER A 114 32.38 26.85 14.41
C SER A 114 33.60 27.06 15.32
N GLU A 115 33.38 27.31 16.61
CA GLU A 115 34.46 27.41 17.62
C GLU A 115 34.95 26.04 18.08
N PHE A 116 34.04 25.08 18.28
CA PHE A 116 34.38 23.72 18.70
C PHE A 116 35.23 23.01 17.64
N LEU A 117 34.93 23.17 16.35
CA LEU A 117 35.71 22.56 15.28
C LEU A 117 37.09 23.21 15.06
N LYS A 118 37.29 24.47 15.46
CA LYS A 118 38.60 25.16 15.32
C LYS A 118 39.64 24.71 16.36
N ASN A 119 39.21 24.21 17.51
CA ASN A 119 40.10 23.84 18.62
C ASN A 119 40.38 22.33 18.74
N ILE A 120 39.87 21.51 17.81
CA ILE A 120 40.04 20.05 17.86
C ILE A 120 40.98 19.62 16.73
N SER A 121 42.16 19.13 17.13
CA SER A 121 43.10 18.47 16.21
C SER A 121 42.43 17.30 15.48
N ILE A 122 42.73 17.16 14.18
CA ILE A 122 42.25 16.08 13.31
C ILE A 122 42.50 14.69 13.94
N VAL A 123 43.60 14.53 14.67
CA VAL A 123 43.95 13.27 15.36
C VAL A 123 42.97 12.98 16.51
N ARG A 124 42.54 14.00 17.25
CA ARG A 124 41.54 13.83 18.32
C ARG A 124 40.15 13.53 17.76
N LEU A 125 39.80 14.09 16.61
CA LEU A 125 38.57 13.77 15.87
C LEU A 125 38.55 12.31 15.39
N TRP A 126 39.67 11.81 14.91
CA TRP A 126 39.77 10.42 14.45
C TRP A 126 39.69 9.42 15.60
N ASN A 127 40.32 9.70 16.73
CA ASN A 127 40.19 8.87 17.94
C ASN A 127 38.76 8.93 18.51
N ALA A 128 38.11 10.09 18.45
CA ALA A 128 36.71 10.24 18.87
C ALA A 128 35.75 9.46 17.96
N SER A 129 36.00 9.40 16.65
CA SER A 129 35.17 8.64 15.72
C SER A 129 35.30 7.12 15.94
N MET A 130 36.52 6.64 16.20
CA MET A 130 36.79 5.25 16.59
C MET A 130 36.04 4.87 17.88
N LEU A 131 36.15 5.69 18.94
CA LEU A 131 35.46 5.46 20.20
C LEU A 131 33.93 5.46 20.02
N THR A 132 33.42 6.39 19.21
CA THR A 132 31.98 6.49 18.91
C THR A 132 31.49 5.26 18.15
N ALA A 133 32.25 4.78 17.16
CA ALA A 133 31.89 3.57 16.40
C ALA A 133 31.82 2.34 17.30
N VAL A 134 32.76 2.19 18.24
CA VAL A 134 32.75 1.09 19.22
C VAL A 134 31.51 1.16 20.12
N LEU A 135 31.19 2.34 20.67
CA LEU A 135 30.01 2.52 21.52
C LEU A 135 28.70 2.26 20.77
N VAL A 136 28.59 2.76 19.54
CA VAL A 136 27.43 2.49 18.66
C VAL A 136 27.35 0.99 18.35
N GLY A 137 28.47 0.32 18.08
CA GLY A 137 28.55 -1.13 17.92
C GLY A 137 28.02 -1.91 19.14
N MET A 138 28.41 -1.52 20.35
CA MET A 138 27.95 -2.16 21.58
C MET A 138 26.45 -1.96 21.83
N VAL A 139 25.93 -0.75 21.58
CA VAL A 139 24.50 -0.44 21.74
C VAL A 139 23.68 -1.14 20.67
N THR A 140 24.08 -1.08 19.40
CA THR A 140 23.41 -1.76 18.29
C THR A 140 23.38 -3.27 18.48
N MET A 141 24.48 -3.88 18.93
CA MET A 141 24.49 -5.30 19.29
C MET A 141 23.48 -5.60 20.41
N SER A 142 23.43 -4.78 21.46
CA SER A 142 22.47 -4.96 22.55
C SER A 142 21.01 -4.88 22.06
N PHE A 143 20.70 -3.98 21.12
CA PHE A 143 19.39 -3.91 20.48
C PHE A 143 19.10 -5.13 19.60
N ILE A 144 20.08 -5.58 18.81
CA ILE A 144 19.97 -6.80 17.99
C ILE A 144 19.67 -8.01 18.89
N TYR A 145 20.42 -8.21 19.97
CA TYR A 145 20.20 -9.30 20.92
C TYR A 145 18.82 -9.23 21.58
N ARG A 146 18.37 -8.03 21.95
CA ARG A 146 17.08 -7.83 22.64
C ARG A 146 15.87 -7.98 21.72
N TYR A 147 15.96 -7.56 20.46
CA TYR A 147 14.82 -7.54 19.54
C TYR A 147 14.80 -8.69 18.53
N LEU A 148 15.96 -9.19 18.11
CA LEU A 148 16.08 -10.31 17.16
C LEU A 148 16.31 -11.66 17.87
N GLY A 149 16.54 -11.65 19.20
CA GLY A 149 16.77 -12.83 20.00
C GLY A 149 18.13 -13.49 19.69
N GLN A 150 18.50 -14.52 20.47
CA GLN A 150 19.78 -15.24 20.33
C GLN A 150 20.01 -15.88 18.94
N SER A 151 19.04 -15.84 18.03
CA SER A 151 19.11 -16.43 16.69
C SER A 151 19.99 -15.65 15.68
N ALA A 152 20.46 -14.44 16.01
CA ALA A 152 21.43 -13.70 15.19
C ALA A 152 22.89 -13.88 15.64
N SER A 153 23.10 -14.49 16.80
CA SER A 153 24.43 -14.94 17.23
C SER A 153 24.65 -16.33 16.68
N ALA A 154 25.81 -16.57 16.06
CA ALA A 154 26.26 -17.90 15.68
C ALA A 154 26.56 -18.72 16.95
N LYS A 155 25.49 -19.07 17.67
CA LYS A 155 25.52 -20.02 18.76
C LYS A 155 25.27 -21.38 18.13
N ASN A 156 26.30 -22.21 18.21
CA ASN A 156 26.33 -23.58 17.73
C ASN A 156 25.40 -24.43 18.62
N ASP A 157 24.08 -24.29 18.44
CA ASP A 157 23.07 -25.09 19.12
C ASP A 157 22.19 -25.79 18.06
N ASN A 158 22.47 -27.09 17.94
CA ASN A 158 21.73 -28.14 17.22
C ASN A 158 20.29 -27.80 16.85
N SER A 159 20.10 -27.28 15.63
CA SER A 159 18.79 -27.17 14.98
C SER A 159 18.93 -27.65 13.53
N ASN A 160 19.02 -28.98 13.41
CA ASN A 160 19.36 -29.74 12.20
C ASN A 160 18.39 -29.64 11.01
N ASP A 161 17.41 -28.74 11.00
CA ASP A 161 16.35 -28.79 9.99
C ASP A 161 16.34 -27.60 9.00
N VAL A 162 17.03 -26.49 9.32
CA VAL A 162 17.05 -25.28 8.47
C VAL A 162 18.41 -25.06 7.80
N VAL A 163 19.50 -25.48 8.43
CA VAL A 163 20.87 -25.36 7.89
C VAL A 163 21.17 -26.44 6.85
N GLY A 164 20.68 -27.67 7.06
CA GLY A 164 20.99 -28.80 6.20
C GLY A 164 20.61 -28.64 4.72
N LYS A 165 19.50 -27.97 4.38
CA LYS A 165 19.14 -27.73 2.97
C LYS A 165 19.81 -26.52 2.34
N LYS A 166 20.19 -25.52 3.13
CA LYS A 166 20.94 -24.36 2.64
C LYS A 166 22.37 -24.78 2.30
N GLU A 167 22.96 -25.63 3.14
CA GLU A 167 24.23 -26.30 2.86
C GLU A 167 24.15 -27.22 1.64
N VAL A 168 23.09 -28.03 1.49
CA VAL A 168 22.94 -28.92 0.32
C VAL A 168 22.86 -28.15 -1.00
N ILE A 169 22.13 -27.02 -1.08
CA ILE A 169 22.08 -26.19 -2.31
C ILE A 169 23.45 -25.55 -2.60
N SER A 170 24.17 -25.08 -1.57
CA SER A 170 25.53 -24.53 -1.75
C SER A 170 26.59 -25.61 -2.04
N GLN A 171 26.49 -26.79 -1.43
CA GLN A 171 27.45 -27.90 -1.59
C GLN A 171 27.27 -28.63 -2.91
N GLN A 172 26.06 -28.65 -3.47
CA GLN A 172 25.81 -29.26 -4.78
C GLN A 172 26.49 -28.49 -5.94
N MET A 173 26.92 -27.24 -5.71
CA MET A 173 27.73 -26.48 -6.68
C MET A 173 29.23 -26.46 -6.38
N VAL A 174 29.66 -26.50 -5.11
CA VAL A 174 31.11 -26.54 -4.80
C VAL A 174 31.77 -27.86 -5.28
N LYS A 175 30.98 -28.89 -5.59
CA LYS A 175 31.44 -30.16 -6.16
C LYS A 175 31.27 -30.30 -7.68
N GLY A 176 30.77 -29.29 -8.38
CA GLY A 176 30.66 -29.28 -9.84
C GLY A 176 31.76 -28.41 -10.45
N ASP A 177 32.78 -29.06 -10.99
CA ASP A 177 33.88 -28.56 -11.83
C ASP A 177 34.44 -27.15 -11.57
N SER A 178 35.70 -27.15 -11.14
CA SER A 178 36.55 -26.00 -10.83
C SER A 178 36.95 -25.13 -12.04
N ASP A 179 36.22 -25.14 -13.16
CA ASP A 179 36.63 -24.40 -14.36
C ASP A 179 35.49 -23.97 -15.31
N GLU A 180 34.22 -23.97 -14.87
CA GLU A 180 33.12 -23.46 -15.69
C GLU A 180 32.81 -21.97 -15.41
N THR A 181 33.02 -21.14 -16.43
CA THR A 181 32.71 -19.71 -16.45
C THR A 181 31.26 -19.46 -16.08
N TRP A 182 31.01 -18.71 -14.99
CA TRP A 182 29.68 -18.36 -14.52
C TRP A 182 28.93 -17.54 -15.60
N THR A 183 27.93 -18.14 -16.25
CA THR A 183 27.12 -17.47 -17.28
C THR A 183 25.90 -16.79 -16.65
N LYS A 184 25.40 -15.71 -17.28
CA LYS A 184 24.19 -15.00 -16.83
C LYS A 184 22.96 -15.91 -16.72
N GLN A 185 22.84 -16.91 -17.61
CA GLN A 185 21.73 -17.86 -17.61
C GLN A 185 21.74 -18.76 -16.37
N ARG A 186 22.93 -19.22 -15.93
CA ARG A 186 23.09 -20.03 -14.72
C ARG A 186 22.78 -19.24 -13.45
N GLU A 187 23.08 -17.94 -13.46
CA GLU A 187 22.73 -17.02 -12.38
C GLU A 187 21.21 -16.84 -12.25
N GLU A 188 20.50 -16.64 -13.37
CA GLU A 188 19.03 -16.51 -13.39
C GLU A 188 18.34 -17.78 -12.86
N GLU A 189 18.78 -18.96 -13.33
CA GLU A 189 18.26 -20.25 -12.88
C GLU A 189 18.51 -20.47 -11.36
N TYR A 190 19.69 -20.11 -10.88
CA TYR A 190 20.02 -20.18 -9.45
C TYR A 190 19.11 -19.25 -8.62
N ILE A 191 18.93 -18.00 -9.07
CA ILE A 191 18.06 -17.04 -8.38
C ILE A 191 16.62 -17.56 -8.35
N GLU A 192 16.11 -18.13 -9.44
CA GLU A 192 14.76 -18.70 -9.50
C GLU A 192 14.61 -19.89 -8.53
N ASN A 193 15.53 -20.84 -8.56
CA ASN A 193 15.52 -22.01 -7.66
C ASN A 193 15.60 -21.62 -6.18
N VAL A 194 16.49 -20.69 -5.83
CA VAL A 194 16.60 -20.17 -4.47
C VAL A 194 15.32 -19.44 -4.07
N THR A 195 14.75 -18.63 -4.96
CA THR A 195 13.52 -17.89 -4.69
C THR A 195 12.35 -18.85 -4.46
N GLU A 196 12.21 -19.90 -5.25
CA GLU A 196 11.15 -20.89 -5.09
C GLU A 196 11.30 -21.68 -3.79
N TYR A 197 12.53 -22.09 -3.44
CA TYR A 197 12.82 -22.70 -2.15
C TYR A 197 12.41 -21.78 -0.98
N LEU A 198 12.75 -20.49 -1.05
CA LEU A 198 12.37 -19.52 -0.02
C LEU A 198 10.84 -19.37 0.09
N ARG A 199 10.13 -19.33 -1.04
CA ARG A 199 8.66 -19.28 -1.08
C ARG A 199 8.05 -20.53 -0.45
N GLU A 200 8.56 -21.71 -0.75
CA GLU A 200 8.09 -22.95 -0.14
C GLU A 200 8.27 -22.96 1.37
N GLN A 201 9.44 -22.55 1.86
CA GLN A 201 9.73 -22.53 3.29
C GLN A 201 8.85 -21.51 4.02
N ASP A 202 8.69 -20.32 3.44
CA ASP A 202 7.79 -19.29 3.96
C ASP A 202 6.33 -19.79 4.00
N GLN A 203 5.86 -20.46 2.95
CA GLN A 203 4.53 -21.07 2.90
C GLN A 203 4.37 -22.18 3.94
N LYS A 204 5.36 -23.06 4.12
CA LYS A 204 5.37 -24.10 5.16
C LYS A 204 5.32 -23.48 6.56
N ARG A 205 6.09 -22.41 6.81
CA ARG A 205 6.08 -21.66 8.07
C ARG A 205 4.73 -21.01 8.34
N PHE A 206 4.15 -20.38 7.32
CA PHE A 206 2.80 -19.80 7.37
C PHE A 206 1.76 -20.87 7.75
N GLN A 207 1.74 -22.01 7.06
CA GLN A 207 0.79 -23.09 7.35
C GLN A 207 0.94 -23.65 8.77
N LYS A 208 2.18 -23.89 9.23
CA LYS A 208 2.45 -24.34 10.61
C LYS A 208 1.94 -23.32 11.64
N LYS A 209 2.22 -22.03 11.43
CA LYS A 209 1.76 -20.91 12.27
C LYS A 209 0.23 -20.85 12.34
N VAL A 210 -0.44 -20.92 11.19
CA VAL A 210 -1.91 -20.90 11.09
C VAL A 210 -2.50 -22.10 11.84
N LYS A 211 -2.03 -23.33 11.56
CA LYS A 211 -2.51 -24.56 12.22
C LYS A 211 -2.41 -24.44 13.74
N LYS A 212 -1.30 -23.91 14.27
CA LYS A 212 -1.12 -23.66 15.71
C LYS A 212 -2.14 -22.68 16.28
N ILE A 213 -2.44 -21.59 15.56
CA ILE A 213 -3.33 -20.52 16.03
C ILE A 213 -4.80 -20.96 16.05
N VAL A 214 -5.23 -21.74 15.06
CA VAL A 214 -6.64 -22.17 14.94
C VAL A 214 -6.92 -23.56 15.52
N ARG A 215 -5.93 -24.17 16.18
CA ARG A 215 -6.06 -25.51 16.76
C ARG A 215 -7.27 -25.61 17.69
N GLY A 216 -8.11 -26.62 17.47
CA GLY A 216 -9.32 -26.86 18.26
C GLY A 216 -10.51 -25.97 17.91
N TYR A 217 -10.41 -25.15 16.85
CA TYR A 217 -11.54 -24.39 16.32
C TYR A 217 -12.13 -25.07 15.07
N PRO A 218 -13.45 -24.95 14.82
CA PRO A 218 -14.07 -25.56 13.64
C PRO A 218 -13.45 -25.18 12.28
N ILE A 219 -12.86 -23.98 12.17
CA ILE A 219 -12.15 -23.55 10.96
C ILE A 219 -10.93 -24.40 10.61
N GLU A 220 -10.35 -25.13 11.58
CA GLU A 220 -9.22 -26.02 11.33
C GLU A 220 -9.52 -27.04 10.22
N LYS A 221 -10.76 -27.53 10.18
CA LYS A 221 -11.27 -28.46 9.16
C LYS A 221 -11.41 -27.82 7.77
N MET A 222 -11.28 -26.49 7.66
CA MET A 222 -11.33 -25.75 6.41
C MET A 222 -9.95 -25.38 5.86
N LEU A 223 -8.89 -25.55 6.66
CA LEU A 223 -7.51 -25.16 6.29
C LEU A 223 -7.03 -25.73 4.95
N PRO A 224 -7.31 -27.00 4.58
CA PRO A 224 -6.89 -27.53 3.29
C PRO A 224 -7.44 -26.75 2.09
N TYR A 225 -8.60 -26.10 2.24
CA TYR A 225 -9.20 -25.26 1.20
C TYR A 225 -8.71 -23.81 1.30
N ILE A 226 -8.46 -23.32 2.52
CA ILE A 226 -7.93 -21.96 2.75
C ILE A 226 -6.53 -21.86 2.15
N PHE A 227 -5.64 -22.84 2.39
CA PHE A 227 -4.28 -22.83 1.86
C PHE A 227 -4.16 -22.99 0.34
N LYS A 228 -5.26 -23.31 -0.36
CA LYS A 228 -5.33 -23.26 -1.82
C LYS A 228 -5.53 -21.85 -2.36
N GLN A 229 -5.92 -20.90 -1.51
CA GLN A 229 -6.00 -19.49 -1.88
C GLN A 229 -4.61 -18.85 -1.79
N ASP A 230 -4.43 -17.68 -2.40
CA ASP A 230 -3.23 -16.89 -2.20
C ASP A 230 -3.04 -16.50 -0.72
N ARG A 231 -1.80 -16.17 -0.33
CA ARG A 231 -1.45 -15.88 1.07
C ARG A 231 -2.30 -14.75 1.64
N LEU A 232 -2.50 -13.67 0.90
CA LEU A 232 -3.20 -12.48 1.39
C LEU A 232 -4.69 -12.76 1.59
N THR A 233 -5.34 -13.44 0.64
CA THR A 233 -6.72 -13.91 0.75
C THR A 233 -6.88 -14.89 1.91
N SER A 234 -5.93 -15.81 2.09
CA SER A 234 -5.91 -16.76 3.23
C SER A 234 -5.86 -16.04 4.58
N VAL A 235 -5.01 -15.02 4.70
CA VAL A 235 -4.89 -14.18 5.90
C VAL A 235 -6.23 -13.47 6.19
N PHE A 236 -6.85 -12.85 5.18
CA PHE A 236 -8.15 -12.19 5.36
C PHE A 236 -9.27 -13.17 5.70
N LEU A 237 -9.29 -14.36 5.08
CA LEU A 237 -10.24 -15.42 5.44
C LEU A 237 -10.12 -15.75 6.93
N LEU A 238 -8.92 -15.95 7.45
CA LEU A 238 -8.71 -16.30 8.85
C LEU A 238 -9.01 -15.14 9.80
N ALA A 239 -8.61 -13.91 9.45
CA ALA A 239 -8.82 -12.72 10.28
C ALA A 239 -10.31 -12.35 10.39
N ILE A 240 -11.03 -12.35 9.27
CA ILE A 240 -12.47 -12.09 9.24
C ILE A 240 -13.21 -13.22 9.95
N ALA A 241 -12.85 -14.49 9.74
CA ALA A 241 -13.52 -15.59 10.43
C ALA A 241 -13.35 -15.51 11.95
N LYS A 242 -12.19 -15.04 12.43
CA LYS A 242 -12.01 -14.77 13.86
C LYS A 242 -12.99 -13.73 14.35
N LYS A 243 -13.16 -12.64 13.59
CA LYS A 243 -14.04 -11.54 13.96
C LYS A 243 -15.52 -11.94 13.95
N GLU A 244 -15.96 -12.63 12.92
CA GLU A 244 -17.38 -12.87 12.63
C GLU A 244 -17.94 -14.07 13.41
N SER A 245 -17.16 -15.13 13.54
CA SER A 245 -17.63 -16.39 14.13
C SER A 245 -16.75 -16.92 15.26
N ASN A 246 -15.70 -16.19 15.63
CA ASN A 246 -14.64 -16.70 16.49
C ASN A 246 -14.10 -18.04 15.95
N TRP A 247 -13.75 -18.06 14.66
CA TRP A 247 -13.27 -19.24 13.92
C TRP A 247 -14.27 -20.41 13.92
N GLY A 248 -15.57 -20.11 13.84
CA GLY A 248 -16.64 -21.10 13.77
C GLY A 248 -17.19 -21.55 15.11
N LYS A 249 -16.83 -20.91 16.24
CA LYS A 249 -17.51 -21.16 17.54
C LYS A 249 -18.94 -20.63 17.57
N ARG A 250 -19.25 -19.61 16.76
CA ARG A 250 -20.58 -19.01 16.61
C ARG A 250 -20.93 -19.02 15.14
N VAL A 251 -21.87 -19.87 14.75
CA VAL A 251 -22.19 -20.11 13.34
C VAL A 251 -23.68 -20.03 13.11
N PRO A 252 -24.12 -19.56 11.93
CA PRO A 252 -25.50 -19.74 11.55
C PRO A 252 -25.78 -21.23 11.39
N VAL A 253 -26.99 -21.63 11.77
CA VAL A 253 -27.45 -23.01 11.65
C VAL A 253 -28.66 -23.10 10.74
N LEU A 254 -28.86 -24.27 10.14
CA LEU A 254 -30.07 -24.64 9.41
C LEU A 254 -30.48 -26.03 9.89
N ASN A 255 -31.65 -26.14 10.50
CA ASN A 255 -32.15 -27.37 11.13
C ASN A 255 -31.15 -27.95 12.14
N GLY A 256 -30.56 -27.10 12.97
CA GLY A 256 -29.54 -27.48 13.96
C GLY A 256 -28.16 -27.85 13.39
N ARG A 257 -27.96 -27.77 12.06
CA ARG A 257 -26.69 -28.12 11.41
C ARG A 257 -25.86 -26.89 11.05
N ASP A 258 -24.54 -26.99 11.18
CA ASP A 258 -23.57 -25.94 10.78
C ASP A 258 -23.70 -25.62 9.28
N CYS A 259 -23.87 -24.33 8.97
CA CYS A 259 -23.95 -23.80 7.61
C CYS A 259 -22.60 -23.46 6.97
N TYR A 260 -21.49 -23.76 7.64
CA TYR A 260 -20.11 -23.51 7.21
C TYR A 260 -19.80 -22.03 6.91
N ASN A 261 -20.58 -21.10 7.44
CA ASN A 261 -20.44 -19.68 7.19
C ASN A 261 -19.76 -18.98 8.36
N TYR A 262 -18.44 -18.90 8.29
CA TYR A 262 -17.62 -18.36 9.38
C TYR A 262 -17.32 -16.86 9.21
N TRP A 263 -17.75 -16.26 8.10
CA TRP A 263 -17.39 -14.90 7.69
C TRP A 263 -18.57 -13.92 7.67
N GLY A 264 -19.73 -14.33 8.19
CA GLY A 264 -20.94 -13.51 8.16
C GLY A 264 -21.47 -13.29 6.73
N TYR A 265 -21.15 -14.17 5.79
CA TYR A 265 -21.47 -13.98 4.37
C TYR A 265 -22.98 -13.97 4.12
N ARG A 266 -23.44 -13.01 3.29
CA ARG A 266 -24.85 -12.83 2.92
C ARG A 266 -25.00 -12.73 1.41
N ALA A 267 -25.28 -13.86 0.78
CA ALA A 267 -25.76 -13.98 -0.58
C ALA A 267 -26.99 -14.89 -0.59
N LYS A 268 -28.02 -14.50 -1.33
CA LYS A 268 -29.25 -15.31 -1.46
C LYS A 268 -28.91 -16.65 -2.12
N ARG A 269 -29.25 -17.75 -1.46
CA ARG A 269 -29.15 -19.13 -1.97
C ARG A 269 -30.43 -19.89 -1.58
N LYS A 270 -30.63 -21.07 -2.16
CA LYS A 270 -31.73 -21.98 -1.79
C LYS A 270 -31.73 -22.32 -0.28
N ARG A 271 -30.54 -22.42 0.31
CA ARG A 271 -30.35 -22.70 1.74
C ARG A 271 -29.88 -21.44 2.45
N MET A 272 -30.67 -21.00 3.43
CA MET A 272 -30.38 -19.85 4.27
C MET A 272 -30.37 -20.30 5.73
N GLY A 273 -29.31 -19.95 6.46
CA GLY A 273 -29.22 -20.19 7.89
C GLY A 273 -29.89 -19.07 8.69
N THR A 274 -29.84 -19.20 10.01
CA THR A 274 -30.32 -18.18 10.97
C THR A 274 -29.79 -16.79 10.65
N GLY A 275 -30.63 -15.76 10.81
CA GLY A 275 -30.23 -14.36 10.61
C GLY A 275 -29.97 -13.96 9.14
N GLY A 276 -30.48 -14.75 8.18
CA GLY A 276 -30.33 -14.47 6.75
C GLY A 276 -28.91 -14.70 6.22
N HIS A 277 -28.09 -15.46 6.95
CA HIS A 277 -26.75 -15.83 6.51
C HIS A 277 -26.82 -16.96 5.49
N THR A 278 -25.93 -16.93 4.50
CA THR A 278 -25.83 -18.00 3.50
C THR A 278 -25.50 -19.31 4.18
N CYS A 279 -26.21 -20.38 3.79
CA CYS A 279 -25.87 -21.74 4.20
C CYS A 279 -25.19 -22.47 3.04
N PHE A 280 -23.91 -22.81 3.21
CA PHE A 280 -23.11 -23.44 2.18
C PHE A 280 -23.35 -24.96 2.15
N ASN A 281 -23.12 -25.57 0.98
CA ASN A 281 -23.28 -27.01 0.82
C ASN A 281 -22.14 -27.79 1.47
N SER A 282 -20.94 -27.21 1.51
CA SER A 282 -19.75 -27.82 2.10
C SER A 282 -18.73 -26.78 2.55
N ARG A 283 -17.72 -27.23 3.31
CA ARG A 283 -16.55 -26.41 3.69
C ARG A 283 -15.80 -25.87 2.47
N ALA A 284 -15.67 -26.69 1.43
CA ALA A 284 -15.03 -26.31 0.18
C ALA A 284 -15.83 -25.23 -0.57
N ASP A 285 -17.15 -25.38 -0.67
CA ASP A 285 -18.05 -24.38 -1.27
C ASP A 285 -17.99 -23.04 -0.51
N ALA A 286 -17.99 -23.10 0.82
CA ALA A 286 -17.86 -21.91 1.67
C ALA A 286 -16.55 -21.15 1.42
N VAL A 287 -15.41 -21.84 1.55
CA VAL A 287 -14.09 -21.22 1.35
C VAL A 287 -13.92 -20.76 -0.10
N GLY A 288 -14.35 -21.55 -1.08
CA GLY A 288 -14.26 -21.18 -2.49
C GLY A 288 -15.09 -19.94 -2.83
N THR A 289 -16.32 -19.84 -2.32
CA THR A 289 -17.19 -18.70 -2.59
C THR A 289 -16.69 -17.43 -1.91
N VAL A 290 -16.35 -17.51 -0.62
CA VAL A 290 -15.87 -16.37 0.17
C VAL A 290 -14.49 -15.94 -0.30
N GLY A 291 -13.60 -16.90 -0.55
CA GLY A 291 -12.25 -16.68 -1.08
C GLY A 291 -12.27 -15.96 -2.41
N LYS A 292 -13.10 -16.40 -3.38
CA LYS A 292 -13.27 -15.71 -4.67
C LYS A 292 -13.72 -14.25 -4.50
N ARG A 293 -14.67 -13.98 -3.60
CA ARG A 293 -15.12 -12.60 -3.35
C ARG A 293 -14.03 -11.76 -2.71
N LEU A 294 -13.31 -12.29 -1.71
CA LEU A 294 -12.22 -11.58 -1.06
C LEU A 294 -11.08 -11.29 -2.03
N HIS A 295 -10.68 -12.28 -2.82
CA HIS A 295 -9.69 -12.13 -3.88
C HIS A 295 -10.08 -10.99 -4.82
N LYS A 296 -11.33 -10.98 -5.30
CA LYS A 296 -11.87 -9.88 -6.12
C LYS A 296 -11.74 -8.51 -5.43
N LEU A 297 -12.13 -8.41 -4.16
CA LEU A 297 -12.03 -7.16 -3.39
C LEU A 297 -10.57 -6.71 -3.25
N ILE A 298 -9.65 -7.63 -3.01
CA ILE A 298 -8.24 -7.35 -2.78
C ILE A 298 -7.57 -6.88 -4.06
N TYR A 299 -7.71 -7.64 -5.15
CA TYR A 299 -6.95 -7.44 -6.38
C TYR A 299 -7.67 -6.51 -7.36
N ASP A 300 -8.93 -6.78 -7.71
CA ASP A 300 -9.67 -5.96 -8.69
C ASP A 300 -10.04 -4.58 -8.13
N TYR A 301 -10.33 -4.49 -6.83
CA TYR A 301 -10.77 -3.25 -6.18
C TYR A 301 -9.72 -2.63 -5.24
N GLY A 302 -8.50 -3.19 -5.19
CA GLY A 302 -7.38 -2.65 -4.40
C GLY A 302 -7.61 -2.62 -2.89
N ARG A 303 -8.49 -3.47 -2.33
CA ARG A 303 -8.86 -3.51 -0.91
C ARG A 303 -7.95 -4.43 -0.10
N ASN A 304 -6.65 -4.18 -0.17
CA ASN A 304 -5.60 -5.01 0.43
C ASN A 304 -5.27 -4.72 1.90
N THR A 305 -6.07 -3.90 2.60
CA THR A 305 -5.92 -3.63 4.03
C THR A 305 -7.25 -3.77 4.77
N PRO A 306 -7.26 -4.12 6.07
CA PRO A 306 -8.49 -4.21 6.87
C PRO A 306 -9.36 -2.95 6.81
N GLN A 307 -8.75 -1.77 6.78
CA GLN A 307 -9.42 -0.48 6.66
C GLN A 307 -10.14 -0.35 5.32
N LYS A 308 -9.47 -0.71 4.22
CA LYS A 308 -10.05 -0.66 2.87
C LYS A 308 -11.12 -1.73 2.66
N LEU A 309 -11.02 -2.85 3.37
CA LEU A 309 -11.95 -3.98 3.28
C LEU A 309 -13.22 -3.80 4.12
N ILE A 310 -13.47 -2.59 4.64
CA ILE A 310 -14.66 -2.29 5.46
C ILE A 310 -15.99 -2.55 4.72
N ILE A 311 -15.98 -2.55 3.39
CA ILE A 311 -17.08 -2.98 2.53
C ILE A 311 -17.58 -4.40 2.87
N TRP A 312 -16.74 -5.26 3.46
CA TRP A 312 -17.17 -6.56 3.95
C TRP A 312 -18.22 -6.44 5.07
N LYS A 313 -18.02 -5.52 6.01
CA LYS A 313 -18.92 -5.27 7.13
C LYS A 313 -20.16 -4.48 6.71
N CYS A 314 -19.96 -3.39 5.99
CA CYS A 314 -21.02 -2.41 5.73
C CYS A 314 -21.74 -2.60 4.39
N GLY A 315 -21.17 -3.39 3.47
CA GLY A 315 -21.55 -3.26 2.06
C GLY A 315 -21.22 -1.87 1.54
N ASN A 316 -22.11 -1.30 0.71
CA ASN A 316 -21.83 -0.04 0.01
C ASN A 316 -21.90 1.22 0.90
N SER A 317 -22.53 1.14 2.07
CA SER A 317 -22.66 2.27 3.00
C SER A 317 -22.61 1.79 4.45
N CYS A 318 -21.85 2.49 5.30
CA CYS A 318 -21.84 2.25 6.75
C CYS A 318 -22.90 3.05 7.52
N SER A 319 -23.85 3.72 6.85
CA SER A 319 -24.85 4.60 7.51
C SER A 319 -25.73 3.90 8.55
N THR A 320 -25.91 2.58 8.43
CA THR A 320 -26.66 1.76 9.38
C THR A 320 -25.80 1.22 10.53
N HIS A 321 -24.54 1.60 10.60
CA HIS A 321 -23.60 1.19 11.63
C HIS A 321 -23.05 2.40 12.40
N SER A 322 -22.86 2.24 13.70
CA SER A 322 -22.13 3.24 14.48
C SER A 322 -20.64 3.20 14.14
N ASP A 323 -20.00 4.38 14.13
CA ASP A 323 -18.57 4.53 13.95
C ASP A 323 -17.74 3.66 14.90
N LYS A 324 -18.20 3.52 16.15
CA LYS A 324 -17.59 2.66 17.16
C LYS A 324 -17.58 1.19 16.72
N SER A 325 -18.68 0.70 16.15
CA SER A 325 -18.78 -0.68 15.63
C SER A 325 -17.86 -0.91 14.44
N VAL A 326 -17.78 0.08 13.53
CA VAL A 326 -16.89 0.06 12.36
C VAL A 326 -15.43 0.03 12.78
N ARG A 327 -14.99 0.97 13.62
CA ARG A 327 -13.60 1.03 14.12
C ARG A 327 -13.21 -0.23 14.88
N LYS A 328 -14.09 -0.76 15.73
CA LYS A 328 -13.84 -2.01 16.46
C LYS A 328 -13.63 -3.19 15.49
N TRP A 329 -14.47 -3.31 14.46
CA TRP A 329 -14.31 -4.37 13.47
C TRP A 329 -12.97 -4.29 12.73
N ILE A 330 -12.59 -3.09 12.29
CA ILE A 330 -11.30 -2.85 11.62
C ILE A 330 -10.16 -3.26 12.55
N SER A 331 -10.17 -2.80 13.81
CA SER A 331 -9.14 -3.11 14.79
C SER A 331 -9.04 -4.61 15.09
N ASP A 332 -10.18 -5.28 15.26
CA ASP A 332 -10.22 -6.72 15.51
C ASP A 332 -9.67 -7.51 14.31
N VAL A 333 -10.04 -7.15 13.08
CA VAL A 333 -9.53 -7.81 11.86
C VAL A 333 -8.04 -7.51 11.68
N ASP A 334 -7.61 -6.27 11.87
CA ASP A 334 -6.22 -5.83 11.74
C ASP A 334 -5.29 -6.55 12.73
N LEU A 335 -5.74 -6.79 13.96
CA LEU A 335 -4.99 -7.57 14.95
C LEU A 335 -4.62 -8.96 14.42
N TYR A 336 -5.58 -9.69 13.85
CA TYR A 336 -5.33 -11.03 13.33
C TYR A 336 -4.65 -11.00 11.96
N PHE A 337 -4.92 -9.98 11.14
CA PHE A 337 -4.23 -9.75 9.88
C PHE A 337 -2.72 -9.61 10.11
N ARG A 338 -2.30 -8.71 11.01
CA ARG A 338 -0.88 -8.52 11.37
C ARG A 338 -0.27 -9.72 12.07
N LYS A 339 -1.07 -10.44 12.86
CA LYS A 339 -0.59 -11.65 13.53
C LYS A 339 -0.31 -12.78 12.53
N LEU A 340 -1.02 -12.84 11.41
CA LEU A 340 -0.96 -13.94 10.45
C LEU A 340 -0.09 -13.65 9.23
N ASN A 341 -0.15 -12.42 8.72
CA ASN A 341 0.75 -11.92 7.68
C ASN A 341 2.19 -11.86 8.21
#